data_AF-A0ABD5SMX8-F1
#
_entry.id   AF-A0ABD5SMX8-F1
#
_cell.length_a   1.000
_cell.length_b   1.000
_cell.length_c   1.000
_cell.angle_alpha   90.00
_cell.angle_beta   90.00
_cell.angle_gamma   90.00
#
_symmetry.space_group_name_H-M   'P 1'
#
loop_
_entity.id
_entity.type
_entity.pdbx_description
1 polymer ?
#
loop_
_entity_poly.entity_id
_entity_poly.type
_entity_poly.pdbx_seq_one_letter_code
_entity_poly.pdbx_strand_id
1 'polypeptide(L)'
;MSLALTHFAIGAIGATLLLAYLPVRTRYDASIIVASGCWALLPDFWRVTPIYRGVFRELSHSALGNVWWLHAVLDRADPTESARLAAVALGVYFLCTVIYAERRGDGSGVDRERR
;
A
#
# COMPACT_ATOMS: atom_id res chain seq x y z
N MET A 1 6.31 12.80 -10.11
CA MET A 1 5.33 12.80 -9.01
C MET A 1 4.28 11.81 -9.43
N SER A 2 4.16 10.69 -8.72
CA SER A 2 3.11 9.72 -8.97
C SER A 2 1.81 10.21 -8.31
N LEU A 3 0.67 9.69 -8.78
CA LEU A 3 -0.61 9.96 -8.12
C LEU A 3 -0.64 9.31 -6.74
N ALA A 4 -1.28 9.99 -5.77
CA ALA A 4 -1.48 9.47 -4.42
C ALA A 4 -2.11 8.06 -4.41
N LEU A 5 -3.07 7.80 -5.32
CA LEU A 5 -3.67 6.48 -5.48
C LEU A 5 -2.65 5.38 -5.83
N THR A 6 -1.62 5.69 -6.62
CA THR A 6 -0.53 4.76 -6.92
C THR A 6 0.27 4.42 -5.67
N HIS A 7 0.63 5.43 -4.86
CA HIS A 7 1.35 5.23 -3.59
C HIS A 7 0.53 4.37 -2.61
N PHE A 8 -0.74 4.69 -2.44
CA PHE A 8 -1.65 3.91 -1.62
C PHE A 8 -1.69 2.44 -2.07
N ALA A 9 -1.91 2.21 -3.37
CA ALA A 9 -2.02 0.87 -3.93
C ALA A 9 -0.73 0.07 -3.72
N ILE A 10 0.45 0.68 -3.92
CA ILE A 10 1.73 0.00 -3.71
C ILE A 10 1.96 -0.34 -2.23
N GLY A 11 1.67 0.58 -1.31
CA GLY A 11 1.76 0.31 0.12
C GLY A 11 0.81 -0.80 0.59
N ALA A 12 -0.40 -0.85 0.02
CA ALA A 12 -1.38 -1.88 0.31
C ALA A 12 -1.01 -3.25 -0.29
N ILE A 13 -0.49 -3.28 -1.52
CA ILE A 13 0.06 -4.50 -2.16
C ILE A 13 1.19 -5.05 -1.30
N GLY A 14 2.13 -4.19 -0.89
CA GLY A 14 3.28 -4.57 -0.07
C GLY A 14 2.86 -5.28 1.22
N ALA A 15 1.94 -4.70 1.99
CA ALA A 15 1.41 -5.33 3.19
C ALA A 15 0.62 -6.61 2.90
N THR A 16 -0.17 -6.64 1.81
CA THR A 16 -0.93 -7.83 1.42
C THR A 16 0.02 -9.00 1.14
N LEU A 17 1.11 -8.77 0.40
CA LEU A 17 2.12 -9.78 0.13
C LEU A 17 2.86 -10.20 1.40
N LEU A 18 3.26 -9.25 2.25
CA LEU A 18 3.90 -9.57 3.53
C LEU A 18 3.01 -10.46 4.40
N LEU A 19 1.72 -10.15 4.55
CA LEU A 19 0.77 -10.96 5.31
C LEU A 19 0.42 -12.30 4.63
N ALA A 20 0.60 -12.40 3.32
CA ALA A 20 0.41 -13.64 2.57
C ALA A 20 1.57 -14.62 2.77
N TYR A 21 2.81 -14.11 2.92
CA TYR A 21 4.02 -14.93 3.01
C TYR A 21 4.57 -15.08 4.42
N LEU A 22 4.29 -14.15 5.34
CA LEU A 22 4.66 -14.28 6.73
C LEU A 22 3.62 -15.13 7.49
N PRO A 23 4.05 -15.99 8.44
CA PRO A 23 3.15 -16.83 9.24
C PRO A 23 2.44 -16.02 10.35
N VAL A 24 2.03 -14.79 10.07
CA VAL A 24 1.32 -13.91 11.01
C VAL A 24 -0.17 -14.10 10.82
N ARG A 25 -0.84 -14.70 11.81
CA ARG A 25 -2.29 -14.84 11.84
C ARG A 25 -2.90 -13.78 12.75
N THR A 26 -3.67 -12.87 12.17
CA THR A 26 -4.37 -11.81 12.91
C THR A 26 -5.75 -11.61 12.30
N ARG A 27 -6.72 -11.15 13.10
CA ARG A 27 -8.05 -10.74 12.60
C ARG A 27 -8.04 -9.36 11.96
N TYR A 28 -6.92 -8.65 12.06
CA TYR A 28 -6.79 -7.24 11.66
C TYR A 28 -6.07 -7.07 10.32
N ASP A 29 -6.01 -8.10 9.47
CA ASP A 29 -5.25 -8.03 8.21
C ASP A 29 -5.71 -6.88 7.32
N ALA A 30 -7.03 -6.72 7.16
CA ALA A 30 -7.59 -5.64 6.37
C ALA A 30 -7.18 -4.26 6.91
N SER A 31 -7.21 -4.10 8.24
CA SER A 31 -6.77 -2.86 8.89
C SER A 31 -5.29 -2.60 8.67
N ILE A 32 -4.44 -3.63 8.74
CA ILE A 32 -2.99 -3.52 8.50
C ILE A 32 -2.71 -3.15 7.03
N ILE A 33 -3.40 -3.78 6.09
CA ILE A 33 -3.26 -3.49 4.64
C ILE A 33 -3.63 -2.03 4.36
N VAL A 34 -4.78 -1.58 4.87
CA VAL A 34 -5.23 -0.19 4.69
C VAL A 34 -4.28 0.78 5.39
N ALA A 35 -3.85 0.49 6.62
CA ALA A 35 -2.89 1.32 7.35
C ALA A 35 -1.56 1.44 6.61
N SER A 36 -1.10 0.37 5.97
CA SER A 36 0.11 0.37 5.13
C SER A 36 -0.05 1.22 3.87
N GLY A 37 -1.21 1.18 3.23
CA GLY A 37 -1.55 2.10 2.13
C GLY A 37 -1.54 3.57 2.60
N CYS A 38 -2.16 3.86 3.75
CA CYS A 38 -2.12 5.20 4.36
C CYS A 38 -0.70 5.63 4.75
N TRP A 39 0.13 4.70 5.21
CA TRP A 39 1.54 4.96 5.50
C TRP A 39 2.29 5.41 4.25
N ALA A 40 2.06 4.77 3.10
CA ALA A 40 2.66 5.18 1.82
C ALA A 40 2.20 6.56 1.33
N LEU A 41 1.03 7.03 1.79
CA LEU A 41 0.48 8.36 1.48
C LEU A 41 1.02 9.48 2.37
N LEU A 42 1.66 9.15 3.50
CA LEU A 42 2.08 10.15 4.48
C LEU A 42 2.95 11.28 3.86
N PRO A 43 3.90 10.97 2.95
CA PRO A 43 4.69 12.02 2.32
C PRO A 43 3.87 12.92 1.39
N ASP A 44 2.76 12.45 0.79
CA ASP A 44 1.88 13.24 -0.06
C ASP A 44 1.00 14.25 0.71
N PHE A 45 1.00 14.20 2.05
CA PHE A 45 0.14 15.04 2.89
C PHE A 45 0.38 16.55 2.70
N TRP A 46 1.58 16.95 2.23
CA TRP A 46 1.87 18.36 1.89
C TRP A 46 0.91 18.95 0.86
N ARG A 47 0.26 18.11 0.02
CA ARG A 47 -0.71 18.58 -0.98
C ARG A 47 -1.99 19.12 -0.33
N VAL A 48 -2.35 18.63 0.84
CA VAL A 48 -3.62 18.95 1.53
C VAL A 48 -3.42 20.00 2.62
N THR A 49 -2.27 20.02 3.31
CA THR A 49 -2.00 20.99 4.37
C THR A 49 -1.22 22.21 3.88
N PRO A 50 -1.66 23.44 4.19
CA PRO A 50 -0.86 24.65 3.93
C PRO A 50 0.25 24.87 4.97
N ILE A 51 0.18 24.24 6.15
CA ILE A 51 0.96 24.63 7.34
C ILE A 51 2.38 23.98 7.36
N TYR A 52 2.61 22.92 6.58
CA TYR A 52 3.88 22.17 6.61
C TYR A 52 4.42 21.78 5.22
N ARG A 53 4.08 22.53 4.17
CA ARG A 53 4.42 22.18 2.79
C ARG A 53 5.91 21.93 2.54
N GLY A 54 6.79 22.74 3.14
CA GLY A 54 8.24 22.62 2.94
C GLY A 54 8.81 21.32 3.51
N VAL A 55 8.53 21.03 4.78
CA VAL A 55 9.07 19.88 5.52
C VAL A 55 8.65 18.55 4.88
N PHE A 56 7.37 18.38 4.58
CA PHE A 56 6.86 17.13 4.00
C PHE A 56 7.33 16.92 2.55
N ARG A 57 7.48 17.99 1.76
CA ARG A 57 8.02 17.89 0.39
C ARG A 57 9.49 17.50 0.39
N GLU A 58 10.31 18.08 1.26
CA GLU A 58 11.72 17.68 1.38
C GLU A 58 11.84 16.24 1.89
N LEU A 59 11.00 15.85 2.85
CA LEU A 59 10.96 14.49 3.36
C LEU A 59 10.57 13.47 2.26
N SER A 60 9.57 13.77 1.43
CA SER A 60 9.11 12.88 0.35
C SER A 60 10.18 12.66 -0.72
N HIS A 61 11.06 13.66 -0.95
CA HIS A 61 12.14 13.60 -1.93
C HIS A 61 13.48 13.10 -1.35
N SER A 62 13.57 12.97 -0.03
CA SER A 62 14.78 12.51 0.65
C SER A 62 14.92 10.98 0.64
N ALA A 63 16.10 10.47 1.04
CA ALA A 63 16.30 9.03 1.24
C ALA A 63 15.37 8.45 2.32
N LEU A 64 14.97 9.25 3.32
CA LEU A 64 13.99 8.86 4.32
C LEU A 64 12.62 8.62 3.66
N GLY A 65 12.31 9.31 2.57
CA GLY A 65 11.13 9.11 1.71
C GLY A 65 10.84 7.65 1.39
N ASN A 66 11.89 6.83 1.33
CA ASN A 66 11.79 5.40 1.01
C ASN A 66 11.22 4.54 2.15
N VAL A 67 11.20 5.02 3.39
CA VAL A 67 10.57 4.32 4.53
C VAL A 67 9.06 4.21 4.35
N TRP A 68 8.46 5.12 3.58
CA TRP A 68 7.04 5.10 3.20
C TRP A 68 6.84 4.34 1.88
N TRP A 69 7.32 3.10 1.83
CA TRP A 69 7.21 2.22 0.65
C TRP A 69 7.91 2.75 -0.61
N LEU A 70 9.19 3.11 -0.50
CA LEU A 70 10.02 3.55 -1.63
C LEU A 70 9.44 4.76 -2.38
N HIS A 71 8.73 5.64 -1.69
CA HIS A 71 7.99 6.78 -2.25
C HIS A 71 8.82 7.61 -3.24
N ALA A 72 10.05 7.99 -2.86
CA ALA A 72 10.93 8.80 -3.71
C ALA A 72 11.39 8.08 -4.99
N VAL A 73 11.43 6.75 -4.99
CA VAL A 73 11.73 5.93 -6.18
C VAL A 73 10.51 5.89 -7.10
N LEU A 74 9.32 5.72 -6.53
CA LEU A 74 8.06 5.70 -7.28
C LEU A 74 7.80 7.05 -7.96
N ASP A 75 8.04 8.15 -7.27
CA ASP A 75 7.92 9.49 -7.83
C ASP A 75 8.85 9.77 -9.01
N ARG A 76 10.03 9.14 -9.01
CA ARG A 76 11.00 9.21 -10.12
C ARG A 76 10.61 8.30 -11.28
N ALA A 77 10.02 7.14 -10.99
CA ALA A 77 9.56 6.19 -11.99
C ALA A 77 8.31 6.66 -12.73
N ASP A 78 7.44 7.43 -12.07
CA ASP A 78 6.30 8.13 -12.68
C ASP A 78 6.37 9.64 -12.46
N PRO A 79 7.11 10.36 -13.32
CA PRO A 79 7.18 11.82 -13.21
C PRO A 79 5.87 12.51 -13.63
N THR A 80 4.96 11.82 -14.33
CA THR A 80 3.86 12.43 -15.10
C THR A 80 2.48 12.41 -14.45
N GLU A 81 2.35 11.97 -13.20
CA GLU A 81 1.04 11.76 -12.55
C GLU A 81 0.10 10.88 -13.41
N SER A 82 0.60 9.72 -13.83
CA SER A 82 -0.08 8.88 -14.82
C SER A 82 -1.31 8.19 -14.25
N ALA A 83 -2.51 8.61 -14.67
CA ALA A 83 -3.76 7.94 -14.35
C ALA A 83 -3.78 6.47 -14.79
N ARG A 84 -3.09 6.15 -15.89
CA ARG A 84 -2.94 4.76 -16.37
C ARG A 84 -2.15 3.92 -15.37
N LEU A 85 -1.07 4.45 -14.81
CA LEU A 85 -0.27 3.73 -13.82
C LEU A 85 -1.06 3.52 -12.52
N ALA A 86 -1.80 4.54 -12.08
CA ALA A 86 -2.69 4.43 -10.93
C ALA A 86 -3.75 3.33 -11.12
N ALA A 87 -4.39 3.28 -12.30
CA ALA A 87 -5.38 2.26 -12.62
C ALA A 87 -4.78 0.84 -12.63
N VAL A 88 -3.58 0.68 -13.21
CA VAL A 88 -2.87 -0.61 -13.20
C VAL A 88 -2.51 -1.02 -11.77
N ALA A 89 -1.95 -0.11 -10.97
CA ALA A 89 -1.58 -0.39 -9.58
C ALA A 89 -2.80 -0.80 -8.74
N LEU A 90 -3.94 -0.13 -8.91
CA LEU A 90 -5.20 -0.51 -8.27
C LEU A 90 -5.71 -1.88 -8.74
N GLY A 91 -5.61 -2.18 -10.04
CA GLY A 91 -5.97 -3.48 -10.58
C GLY A 91 -5.12 -4.62 -9.99
N VAL A 92 -3.81 -4.40 -9.88
CA VAL A 92 -2.89 -5.36 -9.24
C VAL A 92 -3.21 -5.51 -7.76
N TYR A 93 -3.46 -4.41 -7.04
CA TYR A 93 -3.88 -4.44 -5.64
C TYR A 93 -5.14 -5.29 -5.46
N PHE A 94 -6.18 -5.03 -6.26
CA PHE A 94 -7.42 -5.79 -6.21
C PHE A 94 -7.19 -7.28 -6.44
N LEU A 95 -6.40 -7.64 -7.46
CA LEU A 95 -6.06 -9.03 -7.75
C LEU A 95 -5.32 -9.70 -6.58
N CYS A 96 -4.33 -9.02 -5.99
CA CYS A 96 -3.61 -9.52 -4.83
C CYS A 96 -4.54 -9.74 -3.63
N THR A 97 -5.48 -8.82 -3.38
CA THR A 97 -6.45 -8.94 -2.29
C THR A 97 -7.39 -10.12 -2.50
N VAL A 98 -7.89 -10.33 -3.73
CA VAL A 98 -8.74 -11.50 -4.05
C VAL A 98 -7.98 -12.79 -3.81
N ILE A 99 -6.77 -12.94 -4.37
CA ILE A 99 -5.93 -14.14 -4.18
C ILE A 99 -5.65 -14.38 -2.70
N TYR A 100 -5.36 -13.32 -1.96
CA TYR A 100 -5.10 -13.40 -0.53
C TYR A 100 -6.34 -13.83 0.27
N ALA A 101 -7.51 -13.29 -0.05
CA ALA A 101 -8.77 -13.64 0.59
C ALA A 101 -9.11 -15.12 0.38
N GLU A 102 -8.99 -15.62 -0.86
CA GLU A 102 -9.20 -17.04 -1.19
C GLU A 102 -8.29 -17.94 -0.35
N ARG A 103 -6.97 -17.65 -0.31
CA ARG A 103 -5.99 -18.42 0.47
C ARG A 103 -6.27 -18.42 1.97
N ARG A 104 -6.83 -17.33 2.51
CA ARG A 104 -7.22 -17.24 3.92
C ARG A 104 -8.54 -17.97 4.19
N GLY A 105 -9.46 -17.99 3.23
CA GLY A 105 -10.74 -18.70 3.30
C GLY A 105 -10.58 -20.22 3.36
N ASP A 106 -9.72 -20.79 2.51
CA ASP A 106 -9.46 -22.24 2.44
C ASP A 106 -8.98 -22.84 3.77
N GLY A 107 -8.27 -22.07 4.60
CA GLY A 107 -7.81 -22.52 5.92
C GLY A 107 -8.92 -22.68 6.97
N SER A 108 -10.12 -22.17 6.73
CA SER A 108 -11.24 -22.20 7.69
C SER A 108 -12.18 -23.41 7.53
N GLY A 109 -12.07 -24.16 6.43
CA GLY A 109 -12.92 -25.32 6.13
C GLY A 109 -12.55 -26.58 6.91
N VAL A 110 -11.25 -26.82 7.14
CA VAL A 110 -10.74 -28.06 7.78
C VAL A 110 -11.15 -28.17 9.27
N ASP A 111 -11.36 -27.05 9.96
CA ASP A 111 -11.82 -27.04 11.36
C ASP A 111 -13.34 -27.24 11.51
N ARG A 112 -14.11 -27.08 10.43
CA ARG A 112 -15.57 -27.18 10.46
C ARG A 112 -16.09 -28.61 10.35
N GLU A 113 -15.32 -29.50 9.72
CA GLU A 113 -15.65 -30.94 9.57
C GLU A 113 -15.27 -31.79 10.79
N ARG A 114 -14.57 -31.22 11.78
CA ARG A 114 -14.13 -31.95 13.00
C ARG A 114 -14.93 -31.63 14.26
N ARG A 115 -16.02 -30.86 14.17
CA ARG A 115 -16.89 -30.52 15.30
C ARG A 115 -18.29 -31.10 15.15
#